data_AF-A0A952RN25-F1
#
_entry.id   AF-A0A952RN25-F1
#
_cell.length_a   1.000
_cell.length_b   1.000
_cell.length_c   1.000
_cell.angle_alpha   90.00
_cell.angle_beta   90.00
_cell.angle_gamma   90.00
#
_symmetry.space_group_name_H-M   'P 1'
#
loop_
_entity.id
_entity.type
_entity.pdbx_description
1 polymer ?
#
loop_
_entity_poly.entity_id
_entity_poly.type
_entity_poly.pdbx_seq_one_letter_code
_entity_poly.pdbx_strand_id
1 'polypeptide(L)'
;MRSNLIVSSVLAVSAVVAFANGCSTEVGDGDVAADEGAATAAEISQARAAVSLLTGANGKCNRCHTASKADVLRWGAKMQAIESECIKPVGLTREQRIACLKGPDGFYEATHLGLYSAGTKTAQFKQLFITGEGGAAEQEAYDEFALGAGMPIGNVPPFSEAEFTRIKRWVLAGMPALDVALEDPDLGPCRPSTTPELRAHIQKMATDGWGARLADAATPMFGCGEGAGEQCLTQFPDVTAQWSAPDADQVLRKLRDVPFKSHWWIRSSPDGKYAGFGLNNAGKFIDLSKPAPGGIIDVKASYDPQFFPNNEGFSFAGVGSGNGPIKVCRMSVLTGATGPITMNETGCSTIISSVYQTVGAALDNHLYLMTTGAHVNDDGEASGTGPRPGFDGSAKTIFTPMVSDGVKFVPQRNVTVELPYEGDQALSPSNAYLVTRFGNKTGGRGLRIRKLNVTETVTPGSSGGASTTTYGVTTEVLGTVCTNAAKGAVSYDERFVVSHEYVDKNETPELPAKSANVILVDLFTGKTVRLTHMKDRQYAFAPHFRADGWIYWDVRDMAAGTETLVASDAAIRMMAETPTLPQGATH
;
A
#
# COMPACT_ATOMS: atom_id res chain seq x y z
N MET A 1 -6.07 -21.30 -51.60
CA MET A 1 -7.03 -21.56 -52.69
C MET A 1 -8.40 -21.01 -52.28
N ARG A 2 -8.94 -20.06 -53.06
CA ARG A 2 -10.37 -19.71 -53.35
C ARG A 2 -11.40 -19.80 -52.19
N SER A 3 -12.30 -18.84 -51.93
CA SER A 3 -12.85 -17.73 -52.73
C SER A 3 -13.58 -16.72 -51.85
N ASN A 4 -13.62 -15.47 -52.33
CA ASN A 4 -14.38 -14.33 -51.85
C ASN A 4 -15.88 -14.42 -52.16
N LEU A 5 -16.71 -13.67 -51.43
CA LEU A 5 -17.94 -13.09 -51.98
C LEU A 5 -18.14 -11.65 -51.46
N ILE A 6 -18.23 -10.73 -52.41
CA ILE A 6 -18.54 -9.30 -52.29
C ILE A 6 -19.93 -9.12 -52.89
N VAL A 7 -20.79 -8.30 -52.27
CA VAL A 7 -21.97 -7.72 -52.95
C VAL A 7 -22.00 -6.22 -52.67
N SER A 8 -21.76 -5.43 -53.72
CA SER A 8 -22.12 -4.02 -53.83
C SER A 8 -23.32 -3.89 -54.75
N SER A 9 -24.17 -2.89 -54.52
CA SER A 9 -25.10 -2.35 -55.53
C SER A 9 -25.27 -0.87 -55.30
N VAL A 10 -25.42 -0.14 -56.40
CA VAL A 10 -25.16 1.29 -56.61
C VAL A 10 -26.40 1.93 -57.27
N LEU A 11 -26.52 3.27 -57.16
CA LEU A 11 -27.31 4.24 -57.97
C LEU A 11 -28.82 4.35 -57.63
N ALA A 12 -29.45 5.52 -57.65
CA ALA A 12 -29.22 6.69 -58.50
C ALA A 12 -29.66 8.04 -57.88
N VAL A 13 -29.04 9.09 -58.41
CA VAL A 13 -29.29 10.53 -58.24
C VAL A 13 -30.41 11.00 -59.18
N SER A 14 -31.24 11.96 -58.75
CA SER A 14 -31.86 12.95 -59.63
C SER A 14 -32.20 14.23 -58.85
N ALA A 15 -31.93 15.36 -59.49
CA ALA A 15 -31.96 16.71 -58.96
C ALA A 15 -33.09 17.54 -59.60
N VAL A 16 -33.24 18.78 -59.10
CA VAL A 16 -33.61 20.04 -59.80
C VAL A 16 -34.95 20.72 -59.41
N VAL A 17 -34.78 21.78 -58.59
CA VAL A 17 -35.27 23.18 -58.69
C VAL A 17 -36.64 23.62 -58.10
N ALA A 18 -36.54 24.80 -57.47
CA ALA A 18 -37.45 25.64 -56.69
C ALA A 18 -38.61 26.32 -57.44
N PHE A 19 -39.68 26.71 -56.73
CA PHE A 19 -39.95 28.09 -56.28
C PHE A 19 -41.29 28.25 -55.50
N ALA A 20 -41.20 28.95 -54.36
CA ALA A 20 -42.10 29.95 -53.75
C ALA A 20 -43.51 29.62 -53.15
N ASN A 21 -43.61 30.04 -51.88
CA ASN A 21 -44.72 30.64 -51.11
C ASN A 21 -45.76 29.76 -50.40
N GLY A 22 -45.71 29.81 -49.06
CA GLY A 22 -46.83 29.51 -48.15
C GLY A 22 -46.37 29.42 -46.69
N CYS A 23 -46.60 30.46 -45.89
CA CYS A 23 -46.26 30.55 -44.47
C CYS A 23 -46.86 29.40 -43.62
N SER A 24 -46.08 28.78 -42.75
CA SER A 24 -46.46 28.48 -41.35
C SER A 24 -45.34 27.77 -40.57
N THR A 25 -44.90 28.46 -39.52
CA THR A 25 -44.35 27.98 -38.23
C THR A 25 -43.47 26.74 -38.20
N GLU A 26 -42.19 27.00 -37.91
CA GLU A 26 -41.09 26.08 -37.64
C GLU A 26 -41.39 25.08 -36.52
N VAL A 27 -41.23 23.79 -36.80
CA VAL A 27 -40.87 22.75 -35.82
C VAL A 27 -39.61 22.11 -36.37
N GLY A 28 -38.46 22.60 -35.92
CA GLY A 28 -37.17 21.99 -36.22
C GLY A 28 -36.99 20.75 -35.36
N ASP A 29 -36.88 19.60 -36.03
CA ASP A 29 -36.19 18.43 -35.50
C ASP A 29 -34.75 18.83 -35.15
N GLY A 30 -34.51 19.02 -33.85
CA GLY A 30 -33.19 19.16 -33.29
C GLY A 30 -32.67 17.79 -32.88
N ASP A 31 -31.61 17.35 -33.56
CA ASP A 31 -30.72 16.29 -33.10
C ASP A 31 -30.43 16.48 -31.60
N VAL A 32 -30.85 15.53 -30.78
CA VAL A 32 -30.54 15.48 -29.35
C VAL A 32 -29.08 15.05 -29.20
N ALA A 33 -28.17 15.98 -29.43
CA ALA A 33 -26.87 15.94 -28.77
C ALA A 33 -27.15 16.13 -27.28
N ALA A 34 -26.83 15.12 -26.47
CA ALA A 34 -26.83 15.24 -25.03
C ALA A 34 -25.77 16.29 -24.64
N ASP A 35 -26.24 17.52 -24.41
CA ASP A 35 -25.46 18.62 -23.88
C ASP A 35 -25.04 18.21 -22.45
N GLU A 36 -23.74 17.95 -22.23
CA GLU A 36 -23.17 17.85 -20.88
C GLU A 36 -23.25 19.23 -20.23
N GLY A 37 -24.44 19.58 -19.73
CA GLY A 37 -24.68 20.84 -19.05
C GLY A 37 -23.71 21.01 -17.88
N ALA A 38 -23.07 22.17 -17.82
CA ALA A 38 -22.19 22.53 -16.70
C ALA A 38 -22.93 22.35 -15.36
N ALA A 39 -22.27 21.74 -14.39
CA ALA A 39 -22.87 21.44 -13.09
C ALA A 39 -23.46 22.69 -12.42
N THR A 40 -24.65 22.55 -11.85
CA THR A 40 -25.34 23.64 -11.14
C THR A 40 -24.60 24.00 -9.85
N ALA A 41 -24.79 25.23 -9.36
CA ALA A 41 -24.21 25.66 -8.07
C ALA A 41 -24.65 24.78 -6.89
N ALA A 42 -25.87 24.24 -6.94
CA ALA A 42 -26.39 23.32 -5.94
C ALA A 42 -25.67 21.97 -5.97
N GLU A 43 -25.45 21.40 -7.17
CA GLU A 43 -24.68 20.17 -7.34
C GLU A 43 -23.23 20.35 -6.89
N ILE A 44 -22.58 21.47 -7.25
CA ILE A 44 -21.22 21.79 -6.81
C ILE A 44 -21.16 21.90 -5.27
N SER A 45 -22.13 22.58 -4.65
CA SER A 45 -22.19 22.71 -3.18
C SER A 45 -22.37 21.36 -2.51
N GLN A 46 -23.27 20.52 -3.02
CA GLN A 46 -23.50 19.17 -2.51
C GLN A 46 -22.27 18.28 -2.68
N ALA A 47 -21.63 18.33 -3.85
CA ALA A 47 -20.41 17.58 -4.15
C ALA A 47 -19.28 18.00 -3.22
N ARG A 48 -19.02 19.30 -3.06
CA ARG A 48 -17.99 19.80 -2.11
C ARG A 48 -18.27 19.39 -0.67
N ALA A 49 -19.54 19.37 -0.26
CA ALA A 49 -19.90 18.93 1.09
C ALA A 49 -19.78 17.41 1.29
N ALA A 50 -19.98 16.59 0.26
CA ALA A 50 -19.73 15.15 0.33
C ALA A 50 -18.22 14.86 0.29
N VAL A 51 -17.50 15.50 -0.63
CA VAL A 51 -16.04 15.41 -0.78
C VAL A 51 -15.33 15.86 0.49
N SER A 52 -15.75 16.94 1.15
CA SER A 52 -15.11 17.39 2.40
C SER A 52 -15.23 16.37 3.54
N LEU A 53 -16.28 15.56 3.56
CA LEU A 53 -16.48 14.47 4.51
C LEU A 53 -15.64 13.23 4.18
N LEU A 54 -15.43 12.96 2.89
CA LEU A 54 -14.67 11.80 2.41
C LEU A 54 -13.16 12.11 2.36
N THR A 55 -12.77 13.07 1.53
CA THR A 55 -11.41 13.30 1.02
C THR A 55 -10.88 14.72 1.28
N GLY A 56 -11.61 15.55 2.03
CA GLY A 56 -11.12 16.88 2.42
C GLY A 56 -9.96 16.78 3.43
N ALA A 57 -9.35 17.93 3.77
CA ALA A 57 -8.30 18.00 4.81
C ALA A 57 -8.71 17.41 6.18
N ASN A 58 -10.03 17.40 6.45
CA ASN A 58 -10.64 16.78 7.63
C ASN A 58 -11.52 15.57 7.30
N GLY A 59 -11.46 15.08 6.07
CA GLY A 59 -12.23 13.94 5.59
C GLY A 59 -11.93 12.69 6.42
N LYS A 60 -12.98 11.92 6.72
CA LYS A 60 -12.88 10.73 7.56
C LYS A 60 -12.19 9.57 6.83
N CYS A 61 -12.31 9.47 5.50
CA CYS A 61 -11.63 8.44 4.72
C CYS A 61 -10.12 8.70 4.67
N ASN A 62 -9.71 9.96 4.41
CA ASN A 62 -8.29 10.37 4.36
C ASN A 62 -7.51 10.20 5.67
N ARG A 63 -8.18 9.92 6.79
CA ARG A 63 -7.54 9.57 8.06
C ARG A 63 -7.18 8.10 8.17
N CYS A 64 -7.75 7.25 7.32
CA CYS A 64 -7.45 5.84 7.25
C CYS A 64 -6.66 5.51 5.99
N HIS A 65 -7.01 6.06 4.82
CA HIS A 65 -6.30 5.91 3.55
C HIS A 65 -6.68 7.07 2.63
N THR A 66 -5.79 7.50 1.73
CA THR A 66 -6.12 8.62 0.84
C THR A 66 -7.13 8.18 -0.22
N ALA A 67 -8.05 9.07 -0.58
CA ALA A 67 -9.13 8.80 -1.52
C ALA A 67 -9.07 9.76 -2.70
N SER A 68 -8.65 9.27 -3.86
CA SER A 68 -8.69 10.07 -5.10
C SER A 68 -10.08 10.18 -5.70
N LYS A 69 -10.23 11.04 -6.71
CA LYS A 69 -11.41 11.04 -7.61
C LYS A 69 -11.75 9.64 -8.11
N ALA A 70 -10.73 8.87 -8.50
CA ALA A 70 -10.91 7.51 -9.03
C ALA A 70 -11.50 6.57 -7.98
N ASP A 71 -11.03 6.68 -6.75
CA ASP A 71 -11.49 5.85 -5.64
C ASP A 71 -12.93 6.20 -5.28
N VAL A 72 -13.26 7.50 -5.20
CA VAL A 72 -14.63 7.96 -4.96
C VAL A 72 -15.58 7.46 -6.05
N LEU A 73 -15.18 7.53 -7.32
CA LEU A 73 -15.95 6.97 -8.44
C LEU A 73 -16.14 5.45 -8.31
N ARG A 74 -15.07 4.71 -8.04
CA ARG A 74 -15.09 3.23 -7.92
C ARG A 74 -15.96 2.80 -6.74
N TRP A 75 -15.76 3.40 -5.57
CA TRP A 75 -16.53 3.08 -4.37
C TRP A 75 -17.99 3.53 -4.49
N GLY A 76 -18.24 4.65 -5.17
CA GLY A 76 -19.58 5.13 -5.50
C GLY A 76 -20.31 4.17 -6.42
N ALA A 77 -19.65 3.67 -7.47
CA ALA A 77 -20.21 2.66 -8.37
C ALA A 77 -20.53 1.34 -7.64
N LYS A 78 -19.65 0.89 -6.73
CA LYS A 78 -19.93 -0.27 -5.86
C LYS A 78 -21.13 -0.04 -4.95
N MET A 79 -21.24 1.14 -4.34
CA MET A 79 -22.40 1.51 -3.53
C MET A 79 -23.70 1.52 -4.37
N GLN A 80 -23.66 2.03 -5.60
CA GLN A 80 -24.80 2.00 -6.52
C GLN A 80 -25.20 0.56 -6.87
N ALA A 81 -24.24 -0.33 -7.13
CA ALA A 81 -24.50 -1.74 -7.41
C ALA A 81 -25.16 -2.45 -6.21
N ILE A 82 -24.60 -2.29 -5.00
CA ILE A 82 -25.20 -2.83 -3.76
C ILE A 82 -26.59 -2.25 -3.51
N GLU A 83 -26.81 -0.97 -3.78
CA GLU A 83 -28.13 -0.35 -3.68
C GLU A 83 -29.13 -1.04 -4.61
N SER A 84 -28.76 -1.28 -5.88
CA SER A 84 -29.64 -1.91 -6.86
C SER A 84 -29.83 -3.41 -6.65
N GLU A 85 -28.84 -4.12 -6.13
CA GLU A 85 -28.83 -5.58 -6.05
C GLU A 85 -29.26 -6.11 -4.68
N CYS A 86 -28.89 -5.43 -3.60
CA CYS A 86 -29.12 -5.91 -2.23
C CYS A 86 -30.17 -5.09 -1.46
N ILE A 87 -30.23 -3.76 -1.66
CA ILE A 87 -31.03 -2.88 -0.78
C ILE A 87 -32.39 -2.50 -1.36
N LYS A 88 -32.47 -2.10 -2.63
CA LYS A 88 -33.75 -1.70 -3.26
C LYS A 88 -34.67 -2.85 -3.68
N PRO A 89 -34.20 -4.05 -4.09
CA PRO A 89 -35.11 -5.07 -4.60
C PRO A 89 -36.18 -5.47 -3.60
N VAL A 90 -37.45 -5.36 -3.97
CA VAL A 90 -38.59 -5.61 -3.08
C VAL A 90 -38.84 -7.10 -2.79
N GLY A 91 -38.21 -8.01 -3.55
CA GLY A 91 -38.37 -9.47 -3.41
C GLY A 91 -37.37 -10.16 -2.48
N LEU A 92 -36.36 -9.44 -1.96
CA LEU A 92 -35.38 -10.05 -1.06
C LEU A 92 -35.88 -10.06 0.39
N THR A 93 -35.84 -11.24 1.01
CA THR A 93 -35.95 -11.41 2.46
C THR A 93 -34.79 -10.74 3.18
N ARG A 94 -34.94 -10.50 4.49
CA ARG A 94 -33.88 -9.92 5.32
C ARG A 94 -32.58 -10.72 5.24
N GLU A 95 -32.67 -12.03 5.36
CA GLU A 95 -31.53 -12.96 5.34
C GLU A 95 -30.82 -12.93 3.99
N GLN A 96 -31.59 -12.86 2.89
CA GLN A 96 -31.02 -12.71 1.55
C GLN A 96 -30.30 -11.37 1.37
N ARG A 97 -30.82 -10.28 1.95
CA ARG A 97 -30.13 -8.98 1.93
C ARG A 97 -28.82 -9.04 2.70
N ILE A 98 -28.83 -9.61 3.91
CA ILE A 98 -27.63 -9.79 4.74
C ILE A 98 -26.59 -10.65 4.01
N ALA A 99 -27.02 -11.72 3.34
CA ALA A 99 -26.15 -12.58 2.54
C ALA A 99 -25.58 -11.85 1.30
N CYS A 100 -26.37 -11.01 0.64
CA CYS A 100 -25.95 -10.21 -0.52
C CYS A 100 -24.84 -9.19 -0.17
N LEU A 101 -24.77 -8.75 1.09
CA LEU A 101 -23.71 -7.87 1.58
C LEU A 101 -22.35 -8.58 1.75
N LYS A 102 -22.28 -9.91 1.61
CA LYS A 102 -21.03 -10.68 1.65
C LYS A 102 -20.36 -10.67 0.27
N GLY A 103 -19.03 -10.63 0.27
CA GLY A 103 -18.22 -10.81 -0.92
C GLY A 103 -18.30 -12.25 -1.45
N PRO A 104 -17.68 -12.53 -2.62
CA PRO A 104 -17.68 -13.85 -3.26
C PRO A 104 -17.09 -14.97 -2.41
N ASP A 105 -16.24 -14.62 -1.44
CA ASP A 105 -15.59 -15.52 -0.48
C ASP A 105 -16.40 -15.76 0.80
N GLY A 106 -17.56 -15.10 0.92
CA GLY A 106 -18.48 -15.24 2.06
C GLY A 106 -18.17 -14.33 3.25
N PHE A 107 -17.20 -13.43 3.13
CA PHE A 107 -16.84 -12.47 4.17
C PHE A 107 -17.46 -11.08 3.93
N TYR A 108 -17.57 -10.28 4.99
CA TYR A 108 -17.95 -8.87 4.88
C TYR A 108 -16.71 -8.02 4.63
N GLU A 109 -16.70 -7.29 3.52
CA GLU A 109 -15.53 -6.51 3.12
C GLU A 109 -15.92 -5.12 2.59
N ALA A 110 -15.13 -4.11 2.96
CA ALA A 110 -15.35 -2.73 2.49
C ALA A 110 -15.19 -2.59 0.97
N THR A 111 -14.33 -3.41 0.34
CA THR A 111 -14.09 -3.46 -1.11
C THR A 111 -15.34 -3.88 -1.90
N HIS A 112 -16.16 -4.77 -1.33
CA HIS A 112 -17.45 -5.18 -1.89
C HIS A 112 -18.52 -4.10 -1.70
N LEU A 113 -18.62 -3.52 -0.50
CA LEU A 113 -19.66 -2.54 -0.17
C LEU A 113 -19.45 -1.15 -0.80
N GLY A 114 -18.21 -0.78 -1.13
CA GLY A 114 -17.88 0.58 -1.58
C GLY A 114 -18.20 1.62 -0.50
N LEU A 115 -18.82 2.74 -0.88
CA LEU A 115 -19.19 3.80 0.08
C LEU A 115 -20.30 3.40 1.07
N TYR A 116 -20.92 2.23 0.93
CA TYR A 116 -21.77 1.69 2.00
C TYR A 116 -21.00 1.30 3.27
N SER A 117 -19.69 1.01 3.16
CA SER A 117 -18.81 0.76 4.30
C SER A 117 -18.85 1.90 5.33
N ALA A 118 -18.99 3.15 4.87
CA ALA A 118 -19.12 4.35 5.71
C ALA A 118 -20.41 4.39 6.53
N GLY A 119 -21.44 3.68 6.08
CA GLY A 119 -22.77 3.63 6.69
C GLY A 119 -23.03 2.42 7.58
N THR A 120 -22.11 1.46 7.67
CA THR A 120 -22.31 0.18 8.40
C THR A 120 -22.76 0.37 9.85
N LYS A 121 -22.29 1.44 10.51
CA LYS A 121 -22.61 1.79 11.91
C LYS A 121 -23.86 2.67 12.07
N THR A 122 -24.58 2.93 10.98
CA THR A 122 -25.85 3.68 10.98
C THR A 122 -27.04 2.78 11.27
N ALA A 123 -28.15 3.39 11.67
CA ALA A 123 -29.43 2.77 11.93
C ALA A 123 -29.93 1.95 10.73
N GLN A 124 -29.66 2.38 9.49
CA GLN A 124 -30.07 1.65 8.29
C GLN A 124 -29.59 0.19 8.32
N PHE A 125 -28.31 -0.03 8.60
CA PHE A 125 -27.77 -1.39 8.66
C PHE A 125 -28.01 -2.05 10.01
N LYS A 126 -27.95 -1.31 11.11
CA LYS A 126 -28.27 -1.88 12.42
C LYS A 126 -29.68 -2.48 12.45
N GLN A 127 -30.66 -1.82 11.85
CA GLN A 127 -32.04 -2.32 11.73
C GLN A 127 -32.20 -3.46 10.72
N LEU A 128 -31.29 -3.56 9.73
CA LEU A 128 -31.27 -4.72 8.83
C LEU A 128 -30.83 -5.99 9.59
N PHE A 129 -29.88 -5.85 10.51
CA PHE A 129 -29.33 -6.96 11.29
C PHE A 129 -30.02 -7.23 12.62
N ILE A 130 -30.72 -6.26 13.23
CA ILE A 130 -31.35 -6.39 14.54
C ILE A 130 -32.82 -6.01 14.44
N THR A 131 -33.73 -6.92 14.81
CA THR A 131 -35.18 -6.69 14.79
C THR A 131 -35.78 -6.65 16.18
N GLY A 132 -36.63 -5.65 16.46
CA GLY A 132 -37.31 -5.53 17.76
C GLY A 132 -36.32 -5.33 18.92
N GLU A 133 -36.40 -6.17 19.96
CA GLU A 133 -35.54 -6.08 21.14
C GLU A 133 -34.10 -6.59 20.91
N GLY A 134 -33.85 -7.33 19.81
CA GLY A 134 -32.52 -7.83 19.44
C GLY A 134 -32.02 -9.00 20.29
N GLY A 135 -31.74 -10.14 19.66
CA GLY A 135 -31.10 -11.29 20.31
C GLY A 135 -29.57 -11.24 20.27
N ALA A 136 -28.89 -12.00 21.14
CA ALA A 136 -27.42 -12.07 21.16
C ALA A 136 -26.81 -12.47 19.80
N ALA A 137 -27.42 -13.41 19.08
CA ALA A 137 -26.97 -13.83 17.76
C ALA A 137 -27.14 -12.75 16.68
N GLU A 138 -28.21 -11.94 16.76
CA GLU A 138 -28.42 -10.81 15.84
C GLU A 138 -27.38 -9.70 16.09
N GLN A 139 -27.08 -9.45 17.37
CA GLN A 139 -26.03 -8.51 17.76
C GLN A 139 -24.65 -8.99 17.31
N GLU A 140 -24.32 -10.28 17.49
CA GLU A 140 -23.06 -10.87 17.03
C GLU A 140 -22.91 -10.78 15.51
N ALA A 141 -23.96 -11.08 14.73
CA ALA A 141 -23.92 -10.95 13.27
C ALA A 141 -23.75 -9.49 12.81
N TYR A 142 -24.38 -8.53 13.49
CA TYR A 142 -24.17 -7.11 13.24
C TYR A 142 -22.74 -6.68 13.58
N ASP A 143 -22.20 -7.15 14.71
CA ASP A 143 -20.86 -6.82 15.14
C ASP A 143 -19.82 -7.41 14.18
N GLU A 144 -20.02 -8.63 13.68
CA GLU A 144 -19.21 -9.23 12.60
C GLU A 144 -19.23 -8.36 11.33
N PHE A 145 -20.42 -7.95 10.89
CA PHE A 145 -20.59 -7.08 9.72
C PHE A 145 -19.91 -5.73 9.89
N ALA A 146 -20.17 -5.05 11.00
CA ALA A 146 -19.63 -3.72 11.29
C ALA A 146 -18.12 -3.75 11.53
N LEU A 147 -17.59 -4.86 12.06
CA LEU A 147 -16.16 -5.07 12.26
C LEU A 147 -15.44 -5.38 10.94
N GLY A 148 -16.01 -6.26 10.11
CA GLY A 148 -15.40 -6.71 8.86
C GLY A 148 -15.43 -5.67 7.74
N ALA A 149 -16.55 -4.95 7.58
CA ALA A 149 -16.74 -4.04 6.45
C ALA A 149 -16.82 -2.55 6.83
N GLY A 150 -16.81 -2.21 8.13
CA GLY A 150 -17.09 -0.86 8.57
C GLY A 150 -15.93 0.13 8.42
N MET A 151 -16.23 1.29 7.83
CA MET A 151 -15.30 2.41 7.67
C MET A 151 -15.91 3.70 8.29
N PRO A 152 -15.10 4.67 8.75
CA PRO A 152 -13.65 4.61 8.90
C PRO A 152 -13.23 3.69 10.06
N ILE A 153 -11.96 3.32 10.05
CA ILE A 153 -11.36 2.37 10.99
C ILE A 153 -10.46 3.06 12.03
N GLY A 154 -10.14 2.34 13.10
CA GLY A 154 -9.31 2.84 14.20
C GLY A 154 -10.01 3.92 15.04
N ASN A 155 -9.27 4.97 15.42
CA ASN A 155 -9.76 6.04 16.29
C ASN A 155 -10.49 7.16 15.53
N VAL A 156 -10.88 6.93 14.27
CA VAL A 156 -11.65 7.90 13.49
C VAL A 156 -13.14 7.74 13.85
N PRO A 157 -13.83 8.82 14.28
CA PRO A 157 -15.25 8.73 14.59
C PRO A 157 -16.06 8.23 13.38
N PRO A 158 -17.03 7.33 13.57
CA PRO A 158 -17.89 6.87 12.49
C PRO A 158 -18.68 8.02 11.86
N PHE A 159 -19.20 7.82 10.66
CA PHE A 159 -20.14 8.76 10.07
C PHE A 159 -21.44 8.77 10.88
N SER A 160 -21.93 9.97 11.19
CA SER A 160 -23.28 10.16 11.70
C SER A 160 -24.32 9.89 10.61
N GLU A 161 -25.57 9.66 11.02
CA GLU A 161 -26.70 9.50 10.08
C GLU A 161 -26.79 10.61 9.04
N ALA A 162 -26.62 11.86 9.47
CA ALA A 162 -26.74 13.04 8.60
C ALA A 162 -25.59 13.12 7.60
N GLU A 163 -24.36 12.82 8.03
CA GLU A 163 -23.20 12.78 7.13
C GLU A 163 -23.33 11.65 6.12
N PHE A 164 -23.69 10.44 6.56
CA PHE A 164 -23.85 9.29 5.68
C PHE A 164 -25.01 9.50 4.69
N THR A 165 -26.15 10.04 5.14
CA THR A 165 -27.29 10.37 4.27
C THR A 165 -26.89 11.37 3.17
N ARG A 166 -26.03 12.34 3.48
CA ARG A 166 -25.52 13.31 2.51
C ARG A 166 -24.68 12.62 1.42
N ILE A 167 -23.75 11.77 1.84
CA ILE A 167 -22.91 10.98 0.92
C ILE A 167 -23.79 10.07 0.06
N LYS A 168 -24.68 9.29 0.69
CA LYS A 168 -25.61 8.38 0.02
C LYS A 168 -26.44 9.09 -1.04
N ARG A 169 -27.05 10.23 -0.71
CA ARG A 169 -27.86 11.01 -1.67
C ARG A 169 -27.04 11.45 -2.88
N TRP A 170 -25.85 11.98 -2.65
CA TRP A 170 -24.98 12.44 -3.73
C TRP A 170 -24.48 11.29 -4.62
N VAL A 171 -24.06 10.18 -4.02
CA VAL A 171 -23.59 8.99 -4.75
C VAL A 171 -24.71 8.38 -5.58
N LEU A 172 -25.90 8.20 -5.00
CA LEU A 172 -27.05 7.62 -5.72
C LEU A 172 -27.60 8.54 -6.81
N ALA A 173 -27.26 9.83 -6.78
CA ALA A 173 -27.55 10.78 -7.86
C ALA A 173 -26.51 10.76 -9.00
N GLY A 174 -25.50 9.87 -8.94
CA GLY A 174 -24.45 9.77 -9.95
C GLY A 174 -23.20 10.60 -9.66
N MET A 175 -23.06 11.12 -8.44
CA MET A 175 -21.94 12.01 -8.04
C MET A 175 -21.79 13.25 -8.95
N PRO A 176 -22.87 14.01 -9.22
CA PRO A 176 -22.79 15.19 -10.07
C PRO A 176 -21.79 16.19 -9.48
N ALA A 177 -21.14 16.95 -10.37
CA ALA A 177 -20.12 17.96 -10.03
C ALA A 177 -18.86 17.43 -9.30
N LEU A 178 -18.61 16.11 -9.30
CA LEU A 178 -17.40 15.54 -8.70
C LEU A 178 -16.13 16.20 -9.23
N ASP A 179 -16.06 16.40 -10.55
CA ASP A 179 -14.91 16.98 -11.27
C ASP A 179 -14.58 18.41 -10.80
N VAL A 180 -15.59 19.15 -10.34
CA VAL A 180 -15.45 20.52 -9.82
C VAL A 180 -15.18 20.53 -8.31
N ALA A 181 -15.65 19.50 -7.59
CA ALA A 181 -15.48 19.38 -6.15
C ALA A 181 -14.14 18.77 -5.75
N LEU A 182 -13.56 17.93 -6.61
CA LEU A 182 -12.30 17.23 -6.39
C LEU A 182 -11.42 17.39 -7.65
N GLU A 183 -10.67 18.49 -7.67
CA GLU A 183 -9.69 18.81 -8.71
C GLU A 183 -8.36 18.15 -8.37
N ASP A 184 -7.90 17.24 -9.23
CA ASP A 184 -6.55 16.69 -9.17
C ASP A 184 -5.63 17.64 -9.96
N PRO A 185 -4.63 18.31 -9.36
CA PRO A 185 -3.76 19.19 -10.13
C PRO A 185 -2.93 18.36 -11.10
N ASP A 186 -2.67 18.91 -12.29
CA ASP A 186 -1.70 18.32 -13.20
C ASP A 186 -0.29 18.41 -12.60
N LEU A 187 0.30 17.26 -12.25
CA LEU A 187 1.68 17.17 -11.74
C LEU A 187 2.73 17.29 -12.86
N GLY A 188 2.30 17.34 -14.13
CA GLY A 188 3.15 17.32 -15.30
C GLY A 188 3.77 15.93 -15.56
N PRO A 189 4.62 15.81 -16.60
CA PRO A 189 5.34 14.56 -16.86
C PRO A 189 6.38 14.30 -15.75
N CYS A 190 6.57 13.02 -15.41
CA CYS A 190 7.63 12.65 -14.49
C CYS A 190 8.99 12.93 -15.13
N ARG A 191 9.89 13.59 -14.39
CA ARG A 191 11.26 13.86 -14.82
C ARG A 191 12.21 13.20 -13.82
N PRO A 192 13.01 12.22 -14.25
CA PRO A 192 13.95 11.57 -13.33
C PRO A 192 15.01 12.58 -12.90
N SER A 193 15.41 12.53 -11.63
CA SER A 193 16.43 13.40 -11.07
C SER A 193 17.22 12.70 -9.97
N THR A 194 18.48 13.10 -9.82
CA THR A 194 19.36 12.69 -8.71
C THR A 194 20.27 13.86 -8.38
N THR A 195 20.49 14.12 -7.08
CA THR A 195 21.40 15.16 -6.62
C THR A 195 22.78 14.57 -6.28
N PRO A 196 23.87 15.36 -6.33
CA PRO A 196 25.16 14.95 -5.81
C PRO A 196 25.09 14.53 -4.33
N GLU A 197 24.21 15.16 -3.56
CA GLU A 197 23.99 14.83 -2.15
C GLU A 197 23.44 13.41 -1.96
N LEU A 198 22.49 12.96 -2.80
CA LEU A 198 22.00 11.58 -2.77
C LEU A 198 23.13 10.58 -3.03
N ARG A 199 24.01 10.87 -4.00
CA ARG A 199 25.16 10.01 -4.30
C ARG A 199 26.16 9.95 -3.15
N ALA A 200 26.50 11.10 -2.57
CA ALA A 200 27.40 11.17 -1.41
C ALA A 200 26.83 10.41 -0.21
N HIS A 201 25.52 10.50 0.00
CA HIS A 201 24.81 9.75 1.04
C HIS A 201 24.90 8.24 0.81
N ILE A 202 24.61 7.76 -0.41
CA ILE A 202 24.72 6.34 -0.78
C ILE A 202 26.16 5.82 -0.56
N GLN A 203 27.16 6.61 -0.96
CA GLN A 203 28.57 6.26 -0.73
C GLN A 203 28.91 6.15 0.75
N LYS A 204 28.37 7.06 1.58
CA LYS A 204 28.53 6.98 3.04
C LYS A 204 27.81 5.77 3.64
N MET A 205 26.60 5.46 3.18
CA MET A 205 25.84 4.31 3.70
C MET A 205 26.42 2.96 3.27
N ALA A 206 27.21 2.92 2.19
CA ALA A 206 27.98 1.74 1.83
C ALA A 206 28.98 1.34 2.93
N THR A 207 29.57 2.30 3.68
CA THR A 207 30.53 2.01 4.77
C THR A 207 29.92 2.15 6.16
N ASP A 208 29.00 3.09 6.36
CA ASP A 208 28.50 3.44 7.69
C ASP A 208 27.07 2.96 7.94
N GLY A 209 26.38 2.50 6.89
CA GLY A 209 24.97 2.12 6.92
C GLY A 209 24.73 0.83 7.71
N TRP A 210 23.45 0.48 7.87
CA TRP A 210 23.09 -0.71 8.64
C TRP A 210 23.61 -2.01 8.02
N GLY A 211 23.76 -2.07 6.69
CA GLY A 211 24.35 -3.22 6.01
C GLY A 211 25.79 -3.47 6.49
N ALA A 212 26.63 -2.43 6.45
CA ALA A 212 28.01 -2.48 6.91
C ALA A 212 28.09 -2.76 8.42
N ARG A 213 27.29 -2.08 9.24
CA ARG A 213 27.30 -2.27 10.70
C ARG A 213 26.92 -3.69 11.13
N LEU A 214 25.94 -4.29 10.46
CA LEU A 214 25.55 -5.67 10.75
C LEU A 214 26.60 -6.67 10.30
N ALA A 215 27.32 -6.40 9.21
CA ALA A 215 28.47 -7.17 8.78
C ALA A 215 29.63 -7.07 9.79
N ASP A 216 29.97 -5.86 10.25
CA ASP A 216 30.99 -5.61 11.28
C ASP A 216 30.66 -6.29 12.61
N ALA A 217 29.38 -6.33 12.96
CA ALA A 217 28.87 -7.05 14.13
C ALA A 217 28.85 -8.58 13.94
N ALA A 218 29.30 -9.10 12.80
CA ALA A 218 29.26 -10.51 12.41
C ALA A 218 27.86 -11.13 12.60
N THR A 219 26.82 -10.38 12.23
CA THR A 219 25.43 -10.84 12.35
C THR A 219 25.25 -12.12 11.55
N PRO A 220 24.77 -13.23 12.15
CA PRO A 220 24.63 -14.50 11.45
C PRO A 220 23.47 -14.46 10.46
N MET A 221 23.79 -14.17 9.20
CA MET A 221 22.81 -14.11 8.11
C MET A 221 22.26 -15.51 7.80
N PHE A 222 20.94 -15.60 7.70
CA PHE A 222 20.24 -16.86 7.48
C PHE A 222 20.74 -17.56 6.21
N GLY A 223 21.16 -18.81 6.36
CA GLY A 223 21.55 -19.64 5.23
C GLY A 223 22.83 -19.23 4.51
N CYS A 224 23.69 -18.41 5.13
CA CYS A 224 25.01 -18.09 4.60
C CYS A 224 26.11 -19.09 5.03
N GLY A 225 25.93 -19.77 6.17
CA GLY A 225 27.00 -20.61 6.73
C GLY A 225 28.24 -19.76 7.01
N GLU A 226 29.40 -20.18 6.49
CA GLU A 226 30.64 -19.40 6.49
C GLU A 226 30.83 -18.55 5.21
N GLY A 227 29.93 -18.67 4.23
CA GLY A 227 29.96 -17.91 2.99
C GLY A 227 29.43 -16.48 3.17
N ALA A 228 29.77 -15.60 2.23
CA ALA A 228 29.30 -14.21 2.19
C ALA A 228 28.62 -13.89 0.85
N GLY A 229 27.72 -12.90 0.85
CA GLY A 229 27.12 -12.34 -0.36
C GLY A 229 26.30 -13.34 -1.17
N GLU A 230 26.68 -13.54 -2.43
CA GLU A 230 25.99 -14.41 -3.40
C GLU A 230 26.05 -15.91 -3.02
N GLN A 231 26.92 -16.30 -2.09
CA GLN A 231 27.07 -17.70 -1.66
C GLN A 231 26.00 -18.13 -0.65
N CYS A 232 25.25 -17.17 -0.12
CA CYS A 232 24.14 -17.45 0.77
C CYS A 232 22.98 -18.15 0.04
N LEU A 233 22.17 -18.90 0.81
CA LEU A 233 20.92 -19.52 0.35
C LEU A 233 21.10 -20.55 -0.77
N THR A 234 22.34 -20.97 -1.07
CA THR A 234 22.65 -21.96 -2.13
C THR A 234 22.10 -23.35 -1.83
N GLN A 235 21.82 -23.66 -0.56
CA GLN A 235 21.13 -24.88 -0.12
C GLN A 235 19.64 -24.91 -0.52
N PHE A 236 19.07 -23.78 -0.93
CA PHE A 236 17.68 -23.71 -1.39
C PHE A 236 17.59 -23.97 -2.90
N PRO A 237 16.48 -24.56 -3.38
CA PRO A 237 16.29 -24.81 -4.80
C PRO A 237 16.42 -23.54 -5.65
N ASP A 238 17.17 -23.65 -6.75
CA ASP A 238 17.23 -22.62 -7.79
C ASP A 238 15.93 -22.65 -8.61
N VAL A 239 15.23 -21.51 -8.65
CA VAL A 239 13.98 -21.31 -9.41
C VAL A 239 14.11 -20.19 -10.44
N THR A 240 15.33 -19.82 -10.81
CA THR A 240 15.62 -18.71 -11.74
C THR A 240 14.90 -18.88 -13.06
N ALA A 241 14.98 -20.08 -13.66
CA ALA A 241 14.34 -20.40 -14.94
C ALA A 241 12.81 -20.31 -14.90
N GLN A 242 12.20 -20.33 -13.71
CA GLN A 242 10.75 -20.29 -13.55
C GLN A 242 10.19 -18.86 -13.65
N TRP A 243 10.93 -17.87 -13.12
CA TRP A 243 10.39 -16.56 -12.81
C TRP A 243 11.28 -15.36 -13.14
N SER A 244 12.56 -15.57 -13.47
CA SER A 244 13.46 -14.46 -13.81
C SER A 244 13.00 -13.74 -15.07
N ALA A 245 13.10 -12.42 -15.07
CA ALA A 245 13.02 -11.65 -16.29
C ALA A 245 14.24 -11.94 -17.20
N PRO A 246 14.10 -11.83 -18.53
CA PRO A 246 15.19 -12.15 -19.46
C PRO A 246 16.48 -11.33 -19.26
N ASP A 247 16.35 -10.06 -18.87
CA ASP A 247 17.49 -9.12 -18.75
C ASP A 247 17.99 -8.97 -17.30
N ALA A 248 17.51 -9.80 -16.38
CA ALA A 248 17.92 -9.76 -14.98
C ALA A 248 19.10 -10.69 -14.71
N ASP A 249 20.25 -10.13 -14.32
CA ASP A 249 21.35 -10.92 -13.74
C ASP A 249 21.05 -11.21 -12.27
N GLN A 250 20.62 -12.45 -12.00
CA GLN A 250 20.27 -12.92 -10.67
C GLN A 250 20.20 -14.45 -10.59
N VAL A 251 20.19 -14.96 -9.36
CA VAL A 251 19.74 -16.30 -9.00
C VAL A 251 18.55 -16.18 -8.05
N LEU A 252 17.46 -16.87 -8.40
CA LEU A 252 16.28 -16.97 -7.55
C LEU A 252 16.32 -18.24 -6.70
N ARG A 253 16.08 -18.11 -5.39
CA ARG A 253 16.04 -19.23 -4.44
C ARG A 253 14.65 -19.38 -3.84
N LYS A 254 14.08 -20.58 -3.92
CA LYS A 254 12.81 -20.91 -3.23
C LYS A 254 13.10 -21.16 -1.75
N LEU A 255 12.74 -20.22 -0.88
CA LEU A 255 12.98 -20.36 0.56
C LEU A 255 11.97 -21.29 1.20
N ARG A 256 10.68 -21.12 0.87
CA ARG A 256 9.61 -21.88 1.50
C ARG A 256 8.27 -21.79 0.76
N ASP A 257 7.52 -22.89 0.76
CA ASP A 257 6.08 -22.84 0.48
C ASP A 257 5.34 -22.23 1.68
N VAL A 258 4.43 -21.29 1.40
CA VAL A 258 3.63 -20.60 2.42
C VAL A 258 2.30 -21.33 2.54
N PRO A 259 1.98 -21.96 3.70
CA PRO A 259 0.83 -22.86 3.83
C PRO A 259 -0.48 -22.13 4.13
N PHE A 260 -0.54 -20.83 3.88
CA PHE A 260 -1.69 -19.97 4.12
C PHE A 260 -1.71 -18.86 3.08
N LYS A 261 -2.88 -18.21 2.96
CA LYS A 261 -3.05 -17.08 2.06
C LYS A 261 -2.68 -15.78 2.76
N SER A 262 -1.66 -15.08 2.29
CA SER A 262 -1.33 -13.73 2.74
C SER A 262 -2.26 -12.72 2.08
N HIS A 263 -2.58 -11.64 2.80
CA HIS A 263 -3.47 -10.59 2.31
C HIS A 263 -2.75 -9.25 2.22
N TRP A 264 -1.80 -9.03 3.12
CA TRP A 264 -1.10 -7.75 3.28
C TRP A 264 0.39 -7.93 3.17
N TRP A 265 1.15 -6.93 3.64
CA TRP A 265 2.59 -6.86 3.49
C TRP A 265 3.32 -8.05 4.12
N ILE A 266 4.49 -8.33 3.55
CA ILE A 266 5.43 -9.34 4.01
C ILE A 266 6.78 -8.65 4.21
N ARG A 267 7.45 -9.00 5.30
CA ARG A 267 8.77 -8.45 5.66
C ARG A 267 9.61 -9.49 6.36
N SER A 268 10.90 -9.50 6.09
CA SER A 268 11.88 -10.32 6.79
C SER A 268 12.61 -9.51 7.87
N SER A 269 13.11 -10.23 8.88
CA SER A 269 14.12 -9.69 9.77
C SER A 269 15.39 -9.30 8.98
N PRO A 270 16.20 -8.36 9.50
CA PRO A 270 17.49 -7.99 8.88
C PRO A 270 18.40 -9.18 8.60
N ASP A 271 18.43 -10.17 9.49
CA ASP A 271 19.19 -11.42 9.33
C ASP A 271 18.54 -12.43 8.38
N GLY A 272 17.31 -12.17 7.91
CA GLY A 272 16.53 -13.03 7.03
C GLY A 272 16.02 -14.32 7.66
N LYS A 273 16.16 -14.51 8.98
CA LYS A 273 15.71 -15.74 9.65
C LYS A 273 14.18 -15.81 9.77
N TYR A 274 13.54 -14.68 10.05
CA TYR A 274 12.08 -14.62 10.22
C TYR A 274 11.45 -13.87 9.06
N ALA A 275 10.35 -14.39 8.53
CA ALA A 275 9.47 -13.68 7.61
C ALA A 275 8.09 -13.49 8.27
N GLY A 276 7.69 -12.24 8.46
CA GLY A 276 6.36 -11.86 8.93
C GLY A 276 5.39 -11.72 7.76
N PHE A 277 4.13 -12.07 8.00
CA PHE A 277 3.02 -12.02 7.05
C PHE A 277 1.82 -11.33 7.70
N GLY A 278 1.22 -10.37 6.99
CA GLY A 278 -0.08 -9.80 7.33
C GLY A 278 -1.24 -10.61 6.72
N LEU A 279 -2.25 -10.90 7.56
CA LEU A 279 -3.45 -11.67 7.20
C LEU A 279 -4.68 -10.99 7.82
N ASN A 280 -5.83 -10.99 7.14
CA ASN A 280 -7.06 -10.31 7.60
C ASN A 280 -7.42 -10.52 9.09
N ASN A 281 -7.16 -11.69 9.66
CA ASN A 281 -7.60 -12.05 11.02
C ASN A 281 -6.48 -12.37 12.02
N ALA A 282 -5.30 -12.82 11.56
CA ALA A 282 -4.19 -13.18 12.43
C ALA A 282 -2.89 -13.32 11.63
N GLY A 283 -1.97 -12.39 11.86
CA GLY A 283 -0.63 -12.35 11.30
C GLY A 283 0.20 -13.55 11.73
N LYS A 284 1.27 -13.82 10.99
CA LYS A 284 2.14 -14.97 11.24
C LYS A 284 3.58 -14.59 11.02
N PHE A 285 4.48 -15.19 11.79
CA PHE A 285 5.87 -15.33 11.40
C PHE A 285 6.14 -16.74 10.91
N ILE A 286 7.09 -16.85 10.00
CA ILE A 286 7.78 -18.09 9.64
C ILE A 286 9.24 -17.95 10.07
N ASP A 287 9.69 -18.83 10.95
CA ASP A 287 11.10 -19.09 11.24
C ASP A 287 11.66 -20.02 10.16
N LEU A 288 12.43 -19.45 9.23
CA LEU A 288 12.99 -20.16 8.09
C LEU A 288 14.07 -21.18 8.49
N SER A 289 14.59 -21.12 9.72
CA SER A 289 15.52 -22.13 10.23
C SER A 289 14.85 -23.46 10.60
N LYS A 290 13.51 -23.50 10.62
CA LYS A 290 12.73 -24.71 10.96
C LYS A 290 12.08 -25.30 9.71
N PRO A 291 12.11 -26.64 9.53
CA PRO A 291 11.47 -27.27 8.38
C PRO A 291 9.93 -27.14 8.46
N ALA A 292 9.27 -27.16 7.30
CA ALA A 292 7.82 -27.21 7.23
C ALA A 292 7.26 -28.54 7.79
N PRO A 293 6.05 -28.55 8.41
CA PRO A 293 5.18 -27.39 8.67
C PRO A 293 5.58 -26.55 9.91
N GLY A 294 6.62 -26.95 10.63
CA GLY A 294 7.09 -26.26 11.85
C GLY A 294 7.65 -24.85 11.60
N GLY A 295 7.79 -24.06 12.67
CA GLY A 295 8.33 -22.69 12.59
C GLY A 295 7.33 -21.59 12.29
N ILE A 296 6.03 -21.90 12.23
CA ILE A 296 4.97 -20.90 12.19
C ILE A 296 4.71 -20.39 13.61
N ILE A 297 4.68 -19.07 13.79
CA ILE A 297 4.37 -18.41 15.04
C ILE A 297 3.19 -17.47 14.79
N ASP A 298 2.07 -17.70 15.46
CA ASP A 298 0.88 -16.85 15.33
C ASP A 298 1.09 -15.50 16.03
N VAL A 299 0.52 -14.44 15.44
CA VAL A 299 0.54 -13.08 15.97
C VAL A 299 -0.89 -12.54 15.99
N LYS A 300 -1.33 -11.99 17.13
CA LYS A 300 -2.66 -11.37 17.29
C LYS A 300 -2.70 -9.95 16.70
N ALA A 301 -2.37 -9.82 15.43
CA ALA A 301 -2.39 -8.58 14.68
C ALA A 301 -2.68 -8.87 13.20
N SER A 302 -3.42 -8.03 12.49
CA SER A 302 -3.85 -8.36 11.13
C SER A 302 -2.92 -7.86 10.02
N TYR A 303 -2.27 -6.71 10.18
CA TYR A 303 -1.60 -6.03 9.05
C TYR A 303 -0.10 -5.85 9.28
N ASP A 304 0.58 -5.72 8.14
CA ASP A 304 1.86 -5.07 7.94
C ASP A 304 2.92 -5.37 9.01
N PRO A 305 3.67 -6.47 8.88
CA PRO A 305 4.88 -6.68 9.65
C PRO A 305 5.97 -5.68 9.24
N GLN A 306 6.82 -5.25 10.18
CA GLN A 306 8.11 -4.60 9.90
C GLN A 306 9.15 -5.01 10.94
N PHE A 307 10.42 -4.88 10.59
CA PHE A 307 11.55 -5.09 11.51
C PHE A 307 12.43 -3.84 11.56
N PHE A 308 12.96 -3.50 12.74
CA PHE A 308 13.99 -2.49 12.81
C PHE A 308 15.29 -2.99 12.17
N PRO A 309 16.03 -2.12 11.47
CA PRO A 309 17.18 -2.52 10.68
C PRO A 309 18.37 -2.97 11.54
N ASN A 310 18.40 -2.65 12.82
CA ASN A 310 19.40 -3.11 13.77
C ASN A 310 19.06 -4.46 14.44
N ASN A 311 17.99 -5.12 14.00
CA ASN A 311 17.50 -6.39 14.53
C ASN A 311 17.01 -6.33 16.00
N GLU A 312 16.76 -5.15 16.57
CA GLU A 312 16.34 -5.01 17.98
C GLU A 312 14.83 -5.14 18.21
N GLY A 313 14.01 -5.07 17.16
CA GLY A 313 12.57 -5.13 17.31
C GLY A 313 11.79 -5.30 16.02
N PHE A 314 10.49 -5.47 16.17
CA PHE A 314 9.53 -5.64 15.09
C PHE A 314 8.22 -4.93 15.40
N SER A 315 7.39 -4.71 14.39
CA SER A 315 6.07 -4.10 14.53
C SER A 315 5.01 -4.85 13.75
N PHE A 316 3.77 -4.76 14.21
CA PHE A 316 2.57 -5.16 13.48
C PHE A 316 1.47 -4.11 13.67
N ALA A 317 0.62 -3.97 12.66
CA ALA A 317 -0.60 -3.17 12.68
C ALA A 317 -1.85 -4.04 12.90
N GLY A 318 -2.94 -3.43 13.39
CA GLY A 318 -4.21 -4.14 13.58
C GLY A 318 -4.25 -5.08 14.79
N VAL A 319 -3.63 -4.71 15.93
CA VAL A 319 -3.62 -5.58 17.12
C VAL A 319 -4.99 -5.71 17.79
N GLY A 320 -5.47 -6.95 17.97
CA GLY A 320 -6.70 -7.28 18.72
C GLY A 320 -7.99 -7.30 17.88
N SER A 321 -7.93 -6.93 16.60
CA SER A 321 -8.90 -7.15 15.50
C SER A 321 -8.51 -6.19 14.37
N GLY A 322 -9.09 -6.35 13.16
CA GLY A 322 -8.73 -5.66 11.90
C GLY A 322 -8.63 -4.12 11.91
N ASN A 323 -8.82 -3.45 13.05
CA ASN A 323 -8.68 -1.99 13.20
C ASN A 323 -7.87 -1.58 14.44
N GLY A 324 -7.13 -2.52 15.04
CA GLY A 324 -6.31 -2.29 16.21
C GLY A 324 -5.11 -1.38 15.98
N PRO A 325 -4.46 -0.88 17.05
CA PRO A 325 -3.30 -0.01 16.92
C PRO A 325 -2.09 -0.74 16.34
N ILE A 326 -1.11 0.05 15.91
CA ILE A 326 0.24 -0.42 15.62
C ILE A 326 0.99 -0.59 16.93
N LYS A 327 1.59 -1.77 17.09
CA LYS A 327 2.45 -2.08 18.22
C LYS A 327 3.84 -2.46 17.77
N VAL A 328 4.81 -2.11 18.60
CA VAL A 328 6.23 -2.43 18.41
C VAL A 328 6.69 -3.26 19.59
N CYS A 329 7.42 -4.33 19.32
CA CYS A 329 7.97 -5.25 20.32
C CYS A 329 9.48 -5.37 20.16
N ARG A 330 10.18 -5.65 21.27
CA ARG A 330 11.57 -6.14 21.21
C ARG A 330 11.67 -7.46 20.46
N MET A 331 12.80 -7.66 19.79
CA MET A 331 13.06 -8.90 19.05
C MET A 331 13.09 -10.13 19.98
N SER A 332 13.43 -9.94 21.27
CA SER A 332 13.36 -10.98 22.29
C SER A 332 11.97 -11.58 22.49
N VAL A 333 10.90 -10.83 22.18
CA VAL A 333 9.53 -11.36 22.20
C VAL A 333 9.35 -12.44 21.13
N LEU A 334 9.90 -12.21 19.93
CA LEU A 334 9.81 -13.17 18.83
C LEU A 334 10.75 -14.35 19.04
N THR A 335 12.00 -14.10 19.41
CA THR A 335 13.00 -15.17 19.57
C THR A 335 12.75 -16.04 20.79
N GLY A 336 12.07 -15.51 21.82
CA GLY A 336 11.66 -16.24 23.01
C GLY A 336 10.24 -16.82 22.95
N ALA A 337 9.53 -16.67 21.83
CA ALA A 337 8.14 -17.12 21.72
C ALA A 337 8.03 -18.65 21.84
N THR A 338 7.21 -19.11 22.80
CA THR A 338 6.85 -20.54 22.98
C THR A 338 5.40 -20.83 22.56
N GLY A 339 4.66 -19.79 22.16
CA GLY A 339 3.28 -19.84 21.70
C GLY A 339 2.92 -18.56 20.92
N PRO A 340 1.62 -18.31 20.68
CA PRO A 340 1.16 -17.14 19.95
C PRO A 340 1.60 -15.82 20.60
N ILE A 341 2.10 -14.89 19.79
CA ILE A 341 2.44 -13.52 20.20
C ILE A 341 1.16 -12.69 20.22
N THR A 342 0.84 -12.12 21.37
CA THR A 342 -0.36 -11.32 21.60
C THR A 342 -0.16 -9.84 21.35
N MET A 343 1.09 -9.39 21.19
CA MET A 343 1.51 -7.98 21.15
C MET A 343 1.19 -7.22 22.46
N ASN A 344 0.98 -7.94 23.56
CA ASN A 344 0.80 -7.41 24.92
C ASN A 344 1.93 -7.84 25.87
N GLU A 345 2.97 -8.48 25.33
CA GLU A 345 4.14 -8.90 26.09
C GLU A 345 4.84 -7.69 26.71
N THR A 346 5.58 -7.90 27.80
CA THR A 346 6.30 -6.83 28.52
C THR A 346 7.21 -6.00 27.61
N GLY A 347 7.78 -6.62 26.56
CA GLY A 347 8.64 -5.96 25.58
C GLY A 347 7.90 -5.19 24.48
N CYS A 348 6.57 -5.07 24.55
CA CYS A 348 5.73 -4.44 23.54
C CYS A 348 5.12 -3.12 24.00
N SER A 349 4.95 -2.19 23.06
CA SER A 349 4.33 -0.88 23.25
C SER A 349 3.26 -0.61 22.18
N THR A 350 2.18 0.05 22.59
CA THR A 350 1.25 0.71 21.66
C THR A 350 1.86 2.01 21.16
N ILE A 351 1.95 2.19 19.84
CA ILE A 351 2.63 3.34 19.23
C ILE A 351 1.61 4.36 18.70
N ILE A 352 0.77 3.93 17.76
CA ILE A 352 -0.20 4.81 17.09
C ILE A 352 -1.36 3.98 16.54
N SER A 353 -2.54 4.59 16.40
CA SER A 353 -3.68 3.97 15.70
C SER A 353 -3.62 4.30 14.21
N SER A 354 -3.04 3.40 13.43
CA SER A 354 -2.96 3.41 11.96
C SER A 354 -2.86 1.96 11.46
N VAL A 355 -2.91 1.74 10.14
CA VAL A 355 -2.86 0.40 9.53
C VAL A 355 -1.68 0.16 8.59
N TYR A 356 -0.96 1.22 8.20
CA TYR A 356 0.24 1.13 7.35
C TYR A 356 1.41 1.84 8.01
N GLN A 357 2.57 1.19 8.04
CA GLN A 357 3.81 1.75 8.59
C GLN A 357 5.09 1.25 7.93
N THR A 358 6.14 2.06 8.05
CA THR A 358 7.54 1.63 7.88
C THR A 358 8.38 2.16 9.04
N VAL A 359 9.51 1.50 9.32
CA VAL A 359 10.35 1.78 10.48
C VAL A 359 11.82 1.89 10.11
N GLY A 360 12.58 2.59 10.94
CA GLY A 360 14.02 2.80 10.78
C GLY A 360 14.67 3.12 12.13
N ALA A 361 16.00 3.07 12.16
CA ALA A 361 16.80 3.32 13.36
C ALA A 361 18.01 4.18 13.02
N ALA A 362 18.28 5.22 13.82
CA ALA A 362 19.50 5.98 13.72
C ALA A 362 20.71 5.05 13.95
N LEU A 363 21.82 5.28 13.25
CA LEU A 363 22.97 4.38 13.19
C LEU A 363 23.68 4.11 14.54
N ASP A 364 23.41 4.94 15.54
CA ASP A 364 23.88 4.85 16.93
C ASP A 364 22.80 4.33 17.91
N ASN A 365 21.65 3.88 17.38
CA ASN A 365 20.50 3.36 18.12
C ASN A 365 19.84 4.34 19.11
N HIS A 366 20.17 5.64 19.09
CA HIS A 366 19.57 6.60 20.02
C HIS A 366 18.10 6.89 19.68
N LEU A 367 17.73 6.77 18.41
CA LEU A 367 16.41 7.13 17.90
C LEU A 367 15.87 6.09 16.92
N TYR A 368 14.64 5.67 17.18
CA TYR A 368 13.83 4.85 16.28
C TYR A 368 12.72 5.71 15.70
N LEU A 369 12.42 5.53 14.42
CA LEU A 369 11.31 6.23 13.78
C LEU A 369 10.34 5.23 13.19
N MET A 370 9.05 5.55 13.31
CA MET A 370 7.99 4.93 12.54
C MET A 370 7.34 6.01 11.68
N THR A 371 7.04 5.69 10.42
CA THR A 371 6.23 6.56 9.57
C THR A 371 4.88 5.92 9.29
N THR A 372 3.82 6.72 9.41
CA THR A 372 2.46 6.40 8.97
C THR A 372 1.96 7.57 8.12
N GLY A 373 0.86 7.45 7.39
CA GLY A 373 0.40 8.58 6.56
C GLY A 373 -0.53 8.19 5.43
N ALA A 374 -0.64 9.10 4.46
CA ALA A 374 -1.32 8.89 3.20
C ALA A 374 -0.83 7.58 2.54
N HIS A 375 -1.75 6.66 2.26
CA HIS A 375 -1.42 5.39 1.62
C HIS A 375 -2.61 4.89 0.82
N VAL A 376 -2.32 3.97 -0.10
CA VAL A 376 -3.35 3.21 -0.81
C VAL A 376 -3.26 1.75 -0.38
N ASN A 377 -4.42 1.13 -0.14
CA ASN A 377 -4.46 -0.28 0.22
C ASN A 377 -4.08 -1.14 -0.99
N ASP A 378 -3.29 -2.16 -0.72
CA ASP A 378 -2.80 -3.11 -1.71
C ASP A 378 -2.96 -4.52 -1.11
N ASP A 379 -4.00 -5.23 -1.54
CA ASP A 379 -4.32 -6.58 -1.08
C ASP A 379 -3.65 -7.68 -1.93
N GLY A 380 -2.85 -7.28 -2.93
CA GLY A 380 -2.15 -8.20 -3.81
C GLY A 380 -3.04 -8.89 -4.86
N GLU A 381 -4.35 -8.57 -4.95
CA GLU A 381 -5.30 -9.38 -5.74
C GLU A 381 -6.40 -8.58 -6.49
N ALA A 382 -6.83 -7.40 -6.01
CA ALA A 382 -8.20 -6.95 -6.30
C ALA A 382 -8.50 -6.29 -7.66
N SER A 383 -7.55 -5.94 -8.53
CA SER A 383 -7.91 -5.10 -9.71
C SER A 383 -7.19 -5.36 -11.03
N GLY A 384 -6.24 -6.31 -11.10
CA GLY A 384 -5.42 -6.55 -12.30
C GLY A 384 -4.40 -5.43 -12.60
N THR A 385 -4.77 -4.16 -12.41
CA THR A 385 -3.90 -2.99 -12.64
C THR A 385 -3.31 -2.38 -11.35
N GLY A 386 -3.57 -3.01 -10.19
CA GLY A 386 -3.09 -2.55 -8.90
C GLY A 386 -3.73 -1.26 -8.39
N PRO A 387 -3.40 -0.85 -7.16
CA PRO A 387 -3.81 0.45 -6.62
C PRO A 387 -2.98 1.58 -7.23
N ARG A 388 -3.64 2.49 -7.95
CA ARG A 388 -3.01 3.70 -8.48
C ARG A 388 -2.68 4.70 -7.36
N PRO A 389 -1.54 5.40 -7.43
CA PRO A 389 -1.27 6.53 -6.52
C PRO A 389 -2.31 7.61 -6.78
N GLY A 390 -3.11 7.89 -5.74
CA GLY A 390 -4.24 8.79 -5.78
C GLY A 390 -4.22 9.73 -4.59
N PHE A 391 -3.04 10.27 -4.28
CA PHE A 391 -2.85 11.16 -3.14
C PHE A 391 -3.34 12.56 -3.48
N ASP A 392 -3.91 13.27 -2.52
CA ASP A 392 -4.42 14.64 -2.73
C ASP A 392 -3.53 15.71 -2.06
N GLY A 393 -3.91 16.97 -2.21
CA GLY A 393 -3.17 18.12 -1.69
C GLY A 393 -3.14 18.22 -0.16
N SER A 394 -3.86 17.36 0.55
CA SER A 394 -3.83 17.23 2.02
C SER A 394 -3.07 16.00 2.50
N ALA A 395 -2.42 15.27 1.59
CA ALA A 395 -1.60 14.12 1.93
C ALA A 395 -0.45 14.52 2.85
N LYS A 396 -0.21 13.66 3.85
CA LYS A 396 0.76 13.91 4.92
C LYS A 396 1.38 12.61 5.41
N THR A 397 2.58 12.76 5.96
CA THR A 397 3.30 11.70 6.67
C THR A 397 3.45 12.10 8.13
N ILE A 398 3.13 11.17 9.01
CA ILE A 398 3.31 11.28 10.46
C ILE A 398 4.54 10.45 10.82
N PHE A 399 5.52 11.11 11.43
CA PHE A 399 6.68 10.49 12.05
C PHE A 399 6.39 10.32 13.54
N THR A 400 6.50 9.10 14.05
CA THR A 400 6.45 8.79 15.47
C THR A 400 7.85 8.42 15.93
N PRO A 401 8.58 9.35 16.58
CA PRO A 401 9.85 9.03 17.19
C PRO A 401 9.65 8.10 18.37
N MET A 402 10.61 7.22 18.61
CA MET A 402 10.60 6.24 19.68
C MET A 402 12.00 6.13 20.28
N VAL A 403 12.06 6.01 21.61
CA VAL A 403 13.30 5.79 22.35
C VAL A 403 13.18 4.46 23.09
N SER A 404 14.25 3.66 23.05
CA SER A 404 14.30 2.41 23.80
C SER A 404 14.53 2.71 25.29
N ASP A 405 13.71 2.15 26.19
CA ASP A 405 13.94 2.20 27.64
C ASP A 405 14.72 0.98 28.17
N GLY A 406 15.30 0.18 27.27
CA GLY A 406 15.94 -1.11 27.58
C GLY A 406 14.97 -2.30 27.62
N VAL A 407 13.67 -2.08 27.84
CA VAL A 407 12.64 -3.13 27.90
C VAL A 407 11.74 -3.11 26.67
N LYS A 408 11.36 -1.92 26.19
CA LYS A 408 10.45 -1.69 25.07
C LYS A 408 10.80 -0.38 24.36
N PHE A 409 10.05 -0.06 23.32
CA PHE A 409 10.17 1.20 22.58
C PHE A 409 9.09 2.17 23.08
N VAL A 410 9.48 3.34 23.57
CA VAL A 410 8.58 4.33 24.14
C VAL A 410 8.31 5.42 23.10
N PRO A 411 7.06 5.54 22.59
CA PRO A 411 6.73 6.56 21.61
C PRO A 411 6.83 7.96 22.20
N GLN A 412 7.34 8.86 21.39
CA GLN A 412 7.44 10.28 21.65
C GLN A 412 6.32 11.01 20.90
N ARG A 413 6.27 12.33 21.05
CA ARG A 413 5.26 13.13 20.34
C ARG A 413 5.44 13.01 18.82
N ASN A 414 4.32 12.75 18.13
CA ASN A 414 4.28 12.71 16.67
C ASN A 414 4.66 14.04 16.03
N VAL A 415 5.34 13.96 14.89
CA VAL A 415 5.66 15.06 14.00
C VAL A 415 4.93 14.83 12.68
N THR A 416 4.14 15.80 12.23
CA THR A 416 3.43 15.70 10.95
C THR A 416 4.14 16.57 9.91
N VAL A 417 4.39 15.99 8.75
CA VAL A 417 4.92 16.69 7.57
C VAL A 417 3.88 16.59 6.46
N GLU A 418 3.44 17.74 5.96
CA GLU A 418 2.55 17.82 4.79
C GLU A 418 3.36 17.51 3.53
N LEU A 419 2.92 16.50 2.78
CA LEU A 419 3.54 16.01 1.55
C LEU A 419 2.45 15.88 0.49
N PRO A 420 1.96 17.01 -0.05
CA PRO A 420 0.81 17.00 -0.95
C PRO A 420 1.09 16.12 -2.18
N TYR A 421 0.11 15.30 -2.54
CA TYR A 421 0.18 14.34 -3.66
C TYR A 421 1.24 13.24 -3.52
N GLU A 422 1.72 13.00 -2.29
CA GLU A 422 2.68 11.94 -1.97
C GLU A 422 2.17 11.06 -0.82
N GLY A 423 2.50 9.78 -0.87
CA GLY A 423 2.15 8.83 0.17
C GLY A 423 2.89 7.50 -0.01
N ASP A 424 2.36 6.42 0.57
CA ASP A 424 2.98 5.09 0.55
C ASP A 424 4.46 5.15 0.94
N GLN A 425 4.71 5.85 2.05
CA GLN A 425 6.04 6.17 2.49
C GLN A 425 6.83 4.93 2.92
N ALA A 426 8.13 4.93 2.59
CA ALA A 426 9.11 3.94 2.99
C ALA A 426 10.33 4.63 3.58
N LEU A 427 10.50 4.48 4.88
CA LEU A 427 11.61 5.06 5.61
C LEU A 427 12.91 4.32 5.29
N SER A 428 14.00 5.06 5.11
CA SER A 428 15.32 4.45 4.96
C SER A 428 15.76 3.80 6.29
N PRO A 429 16.51 2.69 6.24
CA PRO A 429 17.02 2.02 7.45
C PRO A 429 17.68 2.95 8.47
N SER A 430 18.47 3.93 8.02
CA SER A 430 19.23 4.84 8.88
C SER A 430 18.45 6.07 9.37
N ASN A 431 17.17 6.21 9.02
CA ASN A 431 16.35 7.42 9.20
C ASN A 431 16.82 8.65 8.39
N ALA A 432 17.71 8.49 7.40
CA ALA A 432 18.30 9.60 6.65
C ALA A 432 17.44 10.08 5.47
N TYR A 433 16.60 9.23 4.90
CA TYR A 433 15.64 9.66 3.88
C TYR A 433 14.31 8.91 3.94
N LEU A 434 13.34 9.44 3.22
CA LEU A 434 12.00 8.90 3.00
C LEU A 434 11.80 8.70 1.51
N VAL A 435 11.35 7.53 1.11
CA VAL A 435 10.84 7.29 -0.24
C VAL A 435 9.32 7.41 -0.20
N THR A 436 8.73 8.22 -1.05
CA THR A 436 7.27 8.34 -1.18
C THR A 436 6.86 8.07 -2.62
N ARG A 437 5.72 7.41 -2.81
CA ARG A 437 5.09 7.32 -4.12
C ARG A 437 4.36 8.63 -4.40
N PHE A 438 4.48 9.14 -5.62
CA PHE A 438 3.73 10.30 -6.08
C PHE A 438 3.02 9.99 -7.39
N GLY A 439 1.93 10.71 -7.64
CA GLY A 439 1.17 10.60 -8.87
C GLY A 439 -0.27 11.03 -8.67
N ASN A 440 -0.87 11.50 -9.77
CA ASN A 440 -2.30 11.71 -9.93
C ASN A 440 -2.80 10.74 -11.04
N LYS A 441 -4.11 10.66 -11.29
CA LYS A 441 -4.70 9.63 -12.16
C LYS A 441 -4.25 9.69 -13.64
N THR A 442 -3.64 10.80 -14.09
CA THR A 442 -3.24 11.05 -15.49
C THR A 442 -1.96 11.91 -15.53
N GLY A 443 -0.80 11.28 -15.78
CA GLY A 443 0.48 11.98 -15.87
C GLY A 443 1.54 11.42 -14.93
N GLY A 444 2.66 12.15 -14.79
CA GLY A 444 3.90 11.69 -14.16
C GLY A 444 3.72 11.05 -12.78
N ARG A 445 4.02 9.75 -12.70
CA ARG A 445 4.08 8.98 -11.45
C ARG A 445 5.46 8.42 -11.22
N GLY A 446 5.75 8.13 -9.96
CA GLY A 446 7.05 7.62 -9.58
C GLY A 446 7.30 7.67 -8.09
N LEU A 447 8.58 7.72 -7.74
CA LEU A 447 9.04 7.82 -6.37
C LEU A 447 9.77 9.15 -6.16
N ARG A 448 9.52 9.82 -5.04
CA ARG A 448 10.38 10.90 -4.53
C ARG A 448 11.30 10.33 -3.47
N ILE A 449 12.58 10.66 -3.57
CA ILE A 449 13.58 10.38 -2.54
C ILE A 449 13.77 11.68 -1.77
N ARG A 450 13.38 11.70 -0.50
CA ARG A 450 13.39 12.91 0.34
C ARG A 450 14.39 12.77 1.47
N LYS A 451 15.38 13.66 1.55
CA LYS A 451 16.21 13.81 2.74
C LYS A 451 15.33 14.00 3.97
N LEU A 452 15.69 13.40 5.08
CA LEU A 452 15.13 13.68 6.38
C LEU A 452 16.16 14.41 7.23
N ASN A 453 15.80 15.59 7.71
CA ASN A 453 16.55 16.26 8.77
C ASN A 453 15.74 16.16 10.04
N VAL A 454 16.21 15.31 10.96
CA VAL A 454 15.61 15.13 12.27
C VAL A 454 16.37 15.99 13.27
N THR A 455 15.66 16.88 13.97
CA THR A 455 16.24 17.72 15.02
C THR A 455 15.72 17.28 16.38
N GLU A 456 16.62 17.26 17.37
CA GLU A 456 16.28 16.98 18.76
C GLU A 456 16.39 18.27 19.58
N THR A 457 15.38 18.58 20.38
CA THR A 457 15.39 19.72 21.30
C THR A 457 15.11 19.23 22.72
N VAL A 458 16.15 19.26 23.55
CA VAL A 458 16.06 18.93 24.99
C VAL A 458 15.72 20.19 25.76
N THR A 459 14.53 20.21 26.38
CA THR A 459 14.12 21.27 27.30
C THR A 459 14.38 20.80 28.72
N PRO A 460 15.29 21.45 29.49
CA PRO A 460 15.50 21.11 30.88
C PRO A 460 14.22 21.26 31.70
N GLY A 461 13.96 20.34 32.61
CA GLY A 461 12.89 20.51 33.60
C GLY A 461 13.20 21.72 34.50
N SER A 462 12.16 22.42 34.95
CA SER A 462 12.31 23.39 36.05
C SER A 462 12.82 22.68 37.31
N SER A 463 13.59 23.38 38.15
CA SER A 463 14.27 22.90 39.38
C SER A 463 13.82 21.54 39.93
N GLY A 464 14.40 20.43 39.44
CA GLY A 464 14.12 19.06 39.88
C GLY A 464 13.20 18.21 38.98
N GLY A 465 12.67 18.76 37.89
CA GLY A 465 11.89 18.04 36.88
C GLY A 465 12.77 17.32 35.86
N ALA A 466 12.24 16.24 35.28
CA ALA A 466 12.90 15.54 34.17
C ALA A 466 12.96 16.43 32.92
N SER A 467 14.07 16.39 32.19
CA SER A 467 14.17 17.02 30.88
C SER A 467 13.17 16.39 29.91
N THR A 468 12.56 17.21 29.06
CA THR A 468 11.68 16.74 27.99
C THR A 468 12.37 16.89 26.65
N THR A 469 12.48 15.80 25.90
CA THR A 469 12.96 15.81 24.52
C THR A 469 11.78 15.98 23.56
N THR A 470 11.91 16.89 22.61
CA THR A 470 10.99 17.01 21.46
C THR A 470 11.76 16.85 20.16
N TYR A 471 11.08 16.35 19.13
CA TYR A 471 11.67 16.09 17.82
C TYR A 471 11.02 16.98 16.77
N GLY A 472 11.83 17.46 15.81
CA GLY A 472 11.39 18.09 14.58
C GLY A 472 11.83 17.27 13.37
N VAL A 473 11.07 17.35 12.28
CA VAL A 473 11.41 16.70 11.00
C VAL A 473 11.17 17.70 9.88
N THR A 474 12.17 17.90 9.03
CA THR A 474 12.00 18.58 7.74
C THR A 474 12.44 17.66 6.61
N THR A 475 11.91 17.91 5.40
CA THR A 475 12.20 17.08 4.24
C THR A 475 12.54 17.89 3.01
N GLU A 476 13.43 17.35 2.16
CA GLU A 476 13.86 17.97 0.90
C GLU A 476 13.99 16.89 -0.19
N VAL A 477 13.53 17.15 -1.41
CA VAL A 477 13.63 16.18 -2.51
C VAL A 477 15.08 16.09 -3.02
N LEU A 478 15.70 14.93 -2.86
CA LEU A 478 17.02 14.58 -3.39
C LEU A 478 16.97 13.86 -4.73
N GLY A 479 15.83 13.26 -5.07
CA GLY A 479 15.73 12.49 -6.30
C GLY A 479 14.29 12.17 -6.69
N THR A 480 14.13 11.86 -7.97
CA THR A 480 12.87 11.44 -8.57
C THR A 480 13.15 10.23 -9.45
N VAL A 481 12.40 9.16 -9.23
CA VAL A 481 12.43 7.96 -10.08
C VAL A 481 11.12 7.88 -10.82
N CYS A 482 11.15 7.77 -12.15
CA CYS A 482 9.95 7.62 -12.96
C CYS A 482 9.67 6.15 -13.23
N THR A 483 8.59 5.63 -12.65
CA THR A 483 8.22 4.22 -12.67
C THR A 483 6.77 4.07 -12.22
N ASN A 484 6.11 2.95 -12.55
CA ASN A 484 4.81 2.60 -11.98
C ASN A 484 4.90 1.75 -10.72
N ALA A 485 6.04 1.77 -10.05
CA ALA A 485 6.26 1.15 -8.75
C ALA A 485 5.04 1.31 -7.83
N ALA A 486 4.67 0.22 -7.14
CA ALA A 486 3.86 0.27 -5.94
C ALA A 486 4.71 0.83 -4.77
N LYS A 487 4.41 0.46 -3.53
CA LYS A 487 5.18 0.96 -2.39
C LYS A 487 6.57 0.34 -2.35
N GLY A 488 7.59 1.17 -2.19
CA GLY A 488 8.99 0.74 -2.20
C GLY A 488 9.47 0.17 -0.87
N ALA A 489 10.58 -0.54 -0.91
CA ALA A 489 11.43 -0.85 0.23
C ALA A 489 12.87 -0.44 -0.09
N VAL A 490 13.61 0.01 0.92
CA VAL A 490 14.95 0.57 0.78
C VAL A 490 16.00 -0.42 1.27
N SER A 491 17.12 -0.55 0.55
CA SER A 491 18.22 -1.43 0.96
C SER A 491 18.99 -0.89 2.16
N TYR A 492 19.75 -1.75 2.84
CA TYR A 492 20.44 -1.41 4.09
C TYR A 492 21.71 -0.57 3.92
N ASP A 493 22.24 -0.53 2.71
CA ASP A 493 23.24 0.42 2.21
C ASP A 493 22.59 1.66 1.57
N GLU A 494 21.26 1.70 1.54
CA GLU A 494 20.44 2.80 1.06
C GLU A 494 20.69 3.20 -0.40
N ARG A 495 21.24 2.28 -1.19
CA ARG A 495 21.47 2.47 -2.63
C ARG A 495 20.25 2.12 -3.47
N PHE A 496 19.51 1.11 -3.08
CA PHE A 496 18.49 0.50 -3.91
C PHE A 496 17.09 0.74 -3.34
N VAL A 497 16.13 0.84 -4.25
CA VAL A 497 14.72 0.71 -3.94
C VAL A 497 14.17 -0.49 -4.70
N VAL A 498 13.50 -1.39 -4.00
CA VAL A 498 12.76 -2.49 -4.61
C VAL A 498 11.26 -2.25 -4.46
N SER A 499 10.49 -2.58 -5.49
CA SER A 499 9.03 -2.48 -5.48
C SER A 499 8.44 -3.56 -6.38
N HIS A 500 7.15 -3.81 -6.26
CA HIS A 500 6.40 -4.54 -7.29
C HIS A 500 5.67 -3.56 -8.20
N GLU A 501 5.46 -3.96 -9.44
CA GLU A 501 4.74 -3.21 -10.46
C GLU A 501 3.66 -4.11 -11.06
N TYR A 502 2.41 -3.66 -10.94
CA TYR A 502 1.28 -4.28 -11.63
C TYR A 502 1.35 -3.93 -13.12
N VAL A 503 1.06 -4.92 -13.96
CA VAL A 503 1.17 -4.76 -15.40
C VAL A 503 0.09 -3.80 -15.93
N ASP A 504 0.54 -2.67 -16.49
CA ASP A 504 -0.27 -1.83 -17.35
C ASP A 504 -0.03 -2.22 -18.82
N LYS A 505 -1.06 -2.76 -19.48
CA LYS A 505 -0.97 -3.21 -20.87
C LYS A 505 -0.65 -2.11 -21.86
N ASN A 506 -0.88 -0.85 -21.51
CA ASN A 506 -0.50 0.27 -22.37
C ASN A 506 1.01 0.53 -22.34
N GLU A 507 1.68 0.16 -21.25
CA GLU A 507 3.10 0.41 -21.06
C GLU A 507 3.96 -0.84 -21.33
N THR A 508 3.46 -2.02 -20.96
CA THR A 508 4.13 -3.31 -21.14
C THR A 508 3.20 -4.32 -21.84
N PRO A 509 2.94 -4.12 -23.16
CA PRO A 509 1.95 -4.92 -23.88
C PRO A 509 2.30 -6.42 -23.94
N GLU A 510 3.58 -6.77 -23.78
CA GLU A 510 4.08 -8.14 -23.77
C GLU A 510 3.71 -8.92 -22.49
N LEU A 511 3.51 -8.24 -21.36
CA LEU A 511 3.28 -8.88 -20.07
C LEU A 511 1.79 -9.16 -19.80
N PRO A 512 1.41 -10.22 -19.07
CA PRO A 512 0.00 -10.51 -18.75
C PRO A 512 -0.65 -9.43 -17.87
N ALA A 513 -1.85 -8.97 -18.23
CA ALA A 513 -2.53 -7.86 -17.55
C ALA A 513 -2.91 -8.15 -16.09
N LYS A 514 -3.03 -9.43 -15.70
CA LYS A 514 -3.32 -9.85 -14.32
C LYS A 514 -2.06 -10.42 -13.69
N SER A 515 -1.00 -9.63 -13.65
CA SER A 515 0.26 -10.03 -13.02
C SER A 515 0.96 -8.84 -12.38
N ALA A 516 1.88 -9.12 -11.47
CA ALA A 516 2.77 -8.12 -10.87
C ALA A 516 4.20 -8.64 -10.86
N ASN A 517 5.16 -7.77 -11.20
CA ASN A 517 6.57 -8.11 -11.30
C ASN A 517 7.39 -7.29 -10.32
N VAL A 518 8.50 -7.83 -9.82
CA VAL A 518 9.44 -7.09 -8.99
C VAL A 518 10.32 -6.23 -9.89
N ILE A 519 10.54 -4.98 -9.49
CA ILE A 519 11.51 -4.07 -10.08
C ILE A 519 12.53 -3.64 -9.03
N LEU A 520 13.75 -3.43 -9.46
CA LEU A 520 14.87 -2.92 -8.67
C LEU A 520 15.37 -1.63 -9.29
N VAL A 521 15.44 -0.58 -8.48
CA VAL A 521 15.93 0.74 -8.85
C VAL A 521 17.25 0.98 -8.14
N ASP A 522 18.30 1.28 -8.91
CA ASP A 522 19.58 1.73 -8.40
C ASP A 522 19.60 3.26 -8.35
N LEU A 523 19.51 3.84 -7.16
CA LEU A 523 19.48 5.30 -6.98
C LEU A 523 20.82 5.96 -7.32
N PHE A 524 21.91 5.19 -7.34
CA PHE A 524 23.25 5.69 -7.67
C PHE A 524 23.42 5.89 -9.18
N THR A 525 22.99 4.90 -9.98
CA THR A 525 23.11 4.94 -11.45
C THR A 525 21.87 5.48 -12.15
N GLY A 526 20.71 5.44 -11.49
CA GLY A 526 19.40 5.72 -12.08
C GLY A 526 18.81 4.55 -12.89
N LYS A 527 19.49 3.40 -12.94
CA LYS A 527 19.03 2.21 -13.67
C LYS A 527 17.84 1.58 -12.96
N THR A 528 16.83 1.19 -13.73
CA THR A 528 15.71 0.35 -13.26
C THR A 528 15.73 -0.98 -14.00
N VAL A 529 15.63 -2.09 -13.27
CA VAL A 529 15.64 -3.45 -13.82
C VAL A 529 14.40 -4.18 -13.33
N ARG A 530 13.67 -4.82 -14.26
CA ARG A 530 12.61 -5.77 -13.91
C ARG A 530 13.27 -7.10 -13.53
N LEU A 531 13.02 -7.59 -12.32
CA LEU A 531 13.59 -8.84 -11.82
C LEU A 531 12.73 -10.04 -12.20
N THR A 532 11.41 -9.91 -12.26
CA THR A 532 10.55 -11.08 -12.53
C THR A 532 9.74 -10.97 -13.81
N HIS A 533 9.33 -12.13 -14.34
CA HIS A 533 8.40 -12.27 -15.45
C HIS A 533 7.31 -13.27 -15.05
N MET A 534 6.26 -12.74 -14.41
CA MET A 534 5.11 -13.51 -13.93
C MET A 534 4.14 -13.85 -15.06
N LYS A 535 3.52 -15.02 -14.96
CA LYS A 535 2.45 -15.46 -15.86
C LYS A 535 1.13 -14.79 -15.50
N ASP A 536 0.10 -15.01 -16.34
CA ASP A 536 -1.25 -14.58 -16.01
C ASP A 536 -1.68 -15.16 -14.65
N ARG A 537 -2.26 -14.30 -13.81
CA ARG A 537 -2.68 -14.61 -12.45
C ARG A 537 -1.55 -15.01 -11.49
N GLN A 538 -0.30 -14.65 -11.80
CA GLN A 538 0.83 -14.75 -10.89
C GLN A 538 1.31 -13.35 -10.47
N TYR A 539 1.59 -13.19 -9.18
CA TYR A 539 1.97 -11.91 -8.58
C TYR A 539 3.21 -12.08 -7.72
N ALA A 540 4.30 -11.41 -8.08
CA ALA A 540 5.45 -11.25 -7.20
C ALA A 540 5.22 -10.00 -6.35
N PHE A 541 5.05 -10.19 -5.04
CA PHE A 541 4.41 -9.21 -4.15
C PHE A 541 5.25 -8.86 -2.93
N ALA A 542 5.15 -7.60 -2.50
CA ALA A 542 5.78 -7.04 -1.30
C ALA A 542 7.29 -7.29 -1.17
N PRO A 543 8.10 -6.99 -2.20
CA PRO A 543 9.53 -7.19 -2.12
C PRO A 543 10.18 -6.30 -1.04
N HIS A 544 11.24 -6.81 -0.42
CA HIS A 544 11.99 -6.12 0.62
C HIS A 544 13.41 -6.69 0.74
N PHE A 545 14.30 -5.94 1.41
CA PHE A 545 15.68 -6.32 1.56
C PHE A 545 15.96 -7.06 2.88
N ARG A 546 16.84 -8.05 2.80
CA ARG A 546 17.69 -8.52 3.89
C ARG A 546 18.91 -7.60 4.01
N ALA A 547 19.53 -7.56 5.18
CA ALA A 547 20.62 -6.62 5.46
C ALA A 547 21.85 -6.76 4.57
N ASP A 548 22.11 -7.94 4.04
CA ASP A 548 23.22 -8.26 3.15
C ASP A 548 22.91 -8.10 1.65
N GLY A 549 21.76 -7.49 1.32
CA GLY A 549 21.39 -7.16 -0.05
C GLY A 549 20.53 -8.21 -0.77
N TRP A 550 20.29 -9.37 -0.18
CA TRP A 550 19.28 -10.30 -0.71
C TRP A 550 17.88 -9.66 -0.68
N ILE A 551 17.08 -9.92 -1.70
CA ILE A 551 15.72 -9.39 -1.82
C ILE A 551 14.75 -10.54 -1.62
N TYR A 552 13.83 -10.43 -0.68
CA TYR A 552 12.77 -11.42 -0.44
C TYR A 552 11.43 -10.89 -0.95
N TRP A 553 10.59 -11.77 -1.48
CA TRP A 553 9.19 -11.48 -1.84
C TRP A 553 8.36 -12.76 -1.85
N ASP A 554 7.05 -12.61 -1.89
CA ASP A 554 6.13 -13.73 -2.07
C ASP A 554 5.65 -13.84 -3.52
N VAL A 555 5.56 -15.05 -4.03
CA VAL A 555 4.94 -15.35 -5.33
C VAL A 555 3.59 -15.99 -5.06
N ARG A 556 2.52 -15.24 -5.35
CA ARG A 556 1.14 -15.73 -5.31
C ARG A 556 0.74 -16.26 -6.68
N ASP A 557 0.45 -17.54 -6.75
CA ASP A 557 -0.13 -18.17 -7.94
C ASP A 557 -1.63 -18.38 -7.71
N MET A 558 -2.43 -17.49 -8.29
CA MET A 558 -3.89 -17.50 -8.12
C MET A 558 -4.59 -18.54 -9.01
N ALA A 559 -3.86 -19.22 -9.90
CA ALA A 559 -4.37 -20.35 -10.67
C ALA A 559 -4.14 -21.66 -9.92
N ALA A 560 -2.98 -21.81 -9.28
CA ALA A 560 -2.64 -22.96 -8.46
C ALA A 560 -3.16 -22.88 -7.02
N GLY A 561 -3.49 -21.68 -6.53
CA GLY A 561 -3.87 -21.45 -5.14
C GLY A 561 -2.70 -21.61 -4.16
N THR A 562 -1.50 -21.24 -4.58
CA THR A 562 -0.26 -21.45 -3.82
C THR A 562 0.50 -20.14 -3.60
N GLU A 563 1.21 -20.05 -2.48
CA GLU A 563 2.12 -18.95 -2.15
C GLU A 563 3.53 -19.49 -1.87
N THR A 564 4.56 -18.73 -2.26
CA THR A 564 5.97 -19.16 -2.17
C THR A 564 6.86 -17.98 -1.85
N LEU A 565 7.60 -18.07 -0.75
CA LEU A 565 8.63 -17.10 -0.39
C LEU A 565 9.91 -17.36 -1.22
N VAL A 566 10.36 -16.34 -1.94
CA VAL A 566 11.49 -16.38 -2.87
C VAL A 566 12.52 -15.33 -2.48
N ALA A 567 13.80 -15.63 -2.73
CA ALA A 567 14.91 -14.69 -2.58
C ALA A 567 15.65 -14.46 -3.90
N SER A 568 16.24 -13.27 -4.08
CA SER A 568 17.13 -12.92 -5.20
C SER A 568 18.38 -12.19 -4.73
N ASP A 569 19.51 -12.45 -5.40
CA ASP A 569 20.80 -11.78 -5.21
C ASP A 569 21.03 -10.61 -6.18
N ALA A 570 20.01 -10.18 -6.93
CA ALA A 570 20.15 -9.16 -7.99
C ALA A 570 20.85 -7.87 -7.52
N ALA A 571 20.52 -7.36 -6.34
CA ALA A 571 21.15 -6.14 -5.81
C ALA A 571 22.64 -6.34 -5.48
N ILE A 572 23.03 -7.52 -5.03
CA ILE A 572 24.42 -7.89 -4.74
C ILE A 572 25.23 -7.88 -6.06
N ARG A 573 24.68 -8.50 -7.10
CA ARG A 573 25.28 -8.53 -8.44
C ARG A 573 25.41 -7.13 -9.04
N MET A 574 24.35 -6.34 -9.00
CA MET A 574 24.38 -4.94 -9.46
C MET A 574 25.38 -4.08 -8.69
N MET A 575 25.55 -4.35 -7.39
CA MET A 575 26.55 -3.66 -6.58
C MET A 575 27.97 -4.01 -7.01
N ALA A 576 28.23 -5.28 -7.32
CA ALA A 576 29.52 -5.74 -7.84
C ALA A 576 29.84 -5.19 -9.24
N GLU A 577 28.84 -5.07 -10.12
CA GLU A 577 29.00 -4.49 -11.46
C GLU A 577 29.35 -3.00 -11.42
N THR A 578 28.75 -2.24 -10.50
CA THR A 578 29.02 -0.81 -10.34
C THR A 578 29.25 -0.48 -8.86
N PRO A 579 30.48 -0.65 -8.35
CA PRO A 579 30.79 -0.36 -6.96
C PRO A 579 30.58 1.13 -6.62
N THR A 580 30.05 1.42 -5.42
CA THR A 580 29.89 2.79 -4.90
C THR A 580 31.22 3.40 -4.44
N LEU A 581 32.17 2.55 -4.06
CA LEU A 581 33.51 2.89 -3.63
C LEU A 581 34.55 2.45 -4.68
N PRO A 582 35.69 3.16 -4.81
CA PRO A 582 36.78 2.71 -5.68
C PRO A 582 37.26 1.29 -5.33
N GLN A 583 37.63 0.50 -6.35
CA GLN A 583 38.27 -0.81 -6.13
C GLN A 583 39.50 -0.67 -5.23
N GLY A 584 39.53 -1.42 -4.12
CA GLY A 584 40.61 -1.37 -3.12
C GLY A 584 40.32 -0.53 -1.87
N ALA A 585 39.18 0.16 -1.81
CA ALA A 585 38.65 0.64 -0.53
C ALA A 585 38.31 -0.60 0.32
N THR A 586 38.98 -0.75 1.46
CA THR A 586 38.70 -1.82 2.43
C THR A 586 37.69 -1.31 3.45
N HIS A 587 36.80 -2.21 3.86
CA HIS A 587 36.02 -2.07 5.10
C HIS A 587 36.94 -2.24 6.30
#